data_AF-A0A183FF93-F1
#
_entry.id   AF-A0A183FF93-F1
#
_cell.length_a   1.000
_cell.length_b   1.000
_cell.length_c   1.000
_cell.angle_alpha   90.00
_cell.angle_beta   90.00
_cell.angle_gamma   90.00
#
_symmetry.space_group_name_H-M   'P 1'
#
loop_
_entity.id
_entity.type
_entity.pdbx_description
1 polymer ?
#
loop_
_entity_poly.entity_id
_entity_poly.type
_entity_poly.pdbx_seq_one_letter_code
_entity_poly.pdbx_strand_id
1 'polypeptide(L)'
;MGKHPFSSNFWIDVIGRTIAGILMVLSWSIFISTGILFARHMKGHFPNSALCGLKLWFHFHRTLNIIGIAGTIAGFVVVFVAKDWRWVGPKAYQSSELNNQWGSVHAMLGLIACVVAWAQPLNAVFR
;
A
#
# COMPACT_ATOMS: atom_id res chain seq x y z
N MET A 1 37.15 -16.38 18.13
CA MET A 1 35.83 -15.71 18.10
C MET A 1 35.53 -15.32 16.66
N GLY A 2 34.68 -16.09 15.97
CA GLY A 2 34.34 -15.84 14.56
C GLY A 2 33.53 -14.56 14.42
N LYS A 3 33.94 -13.67 13.51
CA LYS A 3 33.15 -12.49 13.13
C LYS A 3 31.89 -13.00 12.43
N HIS A 4 30.72 -12.72 12.99
CA HIS A 4 29.44 -13.01 12.32
C HIS A 4 29.47 -12.37 10.91
N PRO A 5 29.17 -13.12 9.84
CA PRO A 5 29.31 -12.62 8.46
C PRO A 5 28.24 -11.58 8.05
N PHE A 6 27.31 -11.22 8.94
CA PHE A 6 26.19 -10.33 8.65
C PHE A 6 26.10 -9.19 9.67
N SER A 7 26.07 -7.95 9.19
CA SER A 7 25.90 -6.75 10.01
C SER A 7 24.46 -6.60 10.49
N SER A 8 24.22 -5.80 11.54
CA SER A 8 22.87 -5.45 12.03
C SER A 8 21.96 -4.90 10.93
N ASN A 9 22.52 -4.13 9.99
CA ASN A 9 21.80 -3.52 8.88
C ASN A 9 21.24 -4.55 7.89
N PHE A 10 21.89 -5.71 7.76
CA PHE A 10 21.40 -6.80 6.91
C PHE A 10 20.06 -7.33 7.41
N TRP A 11 19.94 -7.58 8.73
CA TRP A 11 18.70 -8.09 9.32
C TRP A 11 17.57 -7.06 9.29
N ILE A 12 17.89 -5.78 9.44
CA ILE A 12 16.91 -4.68 9.31
C ILE A 12 16.34 -4.64 7.89
N ASP A 13 17.18 -4.77 6.85
CA ASP A 13 16.72 -4.80 5.45
C ASP A 13 15.81 -6.00 5.19
N VAL A 14 16.22 -7.20 5.61
CA VAL A 14 15.45 -8.43 5.37
C VAL A 14 14.10 -8.39 6.08
N ILE A 15 14.10 -8.09 7.39
CA ILE A 15 12.87 -8.04 8.19
C ILE A 15 11.96 -6.92 7.68
N GLY A 16 12.51 -5.74 7.41
CA GLY A 16 11.75 -4.59 6.93
C GLY A 16 11.06 -4.88 5.60
N ARG A 17 11.76 -5.47 4.63
CA ARG A 17 11.15 -5.85 3.35
C ARG A 17 10.04 -6.89 3.52
N THR A 18 10.21 -7.89 4.38
CA THR A 18 9.20 -8.91 4.62
C THR A 18 7.94 -8.30 5.24
N ILE A 19 8.10 -7.45 6.27
CA ILE A 19 6.97 -6.76 6.91
C ILE A 19 6.24 -5.89 5.91
N ALA A 20 6.97 -5.07 5.15
CA ALA A 20 6.37 -4.23 4.13
C ALA A 20 5.62 -5.04 3.07
N GLY A 21 6.19 -6.15 2.59
CA GLY A 21 5.54 -7.04 1.64
C GLY A 21 4.22 -7.59 2.16
N ILE A 22 4.19 -8.08 3.40
CA ILE A 22 2.97 -8.59 4.05
C ILE A 22 1.92 -7.48 4.17
N LEU A 23 2.31 -6.31 4.68
CA LEU A 23 1.40 -5.17 4.83
C LEU A 23 0.81 -4.74 3.48
N MET A 24 1.63 -4.67 2.43
CA MET A 24 1.17 -4.32 1.09
C MET A 24 0.18 -5.34 0.55
N VAL A 25 0.49 -6.64 0.64
CA VAL A 25 -0.41 -7.70 0.14
C VAL A 25 -1.74 -7.68 0.90
N LEU A 26 -1.73 -7.58 2.23
CA LEU A 26 -2.97 -7.50 3.01
C LEU A 26 -3.78 -6.24 2.65
N SER A 27 -3.12 -5.10 2.50
CA SER A 27 -3.79 -3.84 2.17
C SER A 27 -4.45 -3.88 0.78
N TRP A 28 -3.71 -4.30 -0.24
CA TRP A 28 -4.18 -4.30 -1.63
C TRP A 28 -5.16 -5.45 -1.92
N SER A 29 -4.79 -6.68 -1.56
CA SER A 29 -5.53 -7.88 -1.96
C SER A 29 -6.73 -8.17 -1.06
N ILE A 30 -6.67 -7.78 0.21
CA ILE A 30 -7.77 -8.01 1.15
C ILE A 30 -8.58 -6.73 1.34
N PHE A 31 -8.03 -5.72 2.01
CA PHE A 31 -8.83 -4.57 2.43
C PHE A 31 -9.39 -3.74 1.27
N ILE A 32 -8.53 -3.25 0.37
CA ILE A 32 -8.94 -2.41 -0.76
C ILE A 32 -9.86 -3.20 -1.71
N SER A 33 -9.47 -4.42 -2.09
CA SER A 33 -10.27 -5.27 -2.98
C SER A 33 -11.64 -5.64 -2.40
N THR A 34 -11.71 -6.06 -1.13
CA THR A 34 -13.00 -6.30 -0.47
C THR A 34 -13.84 -5.03 -0.39
N GLY A 35 -13.23 -3.87 -0.13
CA GLY A 35 -13.91 -2.57 -0.16
C GLY A 35 -14.55 -2.28 -1.51
N ILE A 36 -13.86 -2.57 -2.62
CA ILE A 36 -14.39 -2.42 -3.99
C ILE A 36 -15.56 -3.39 -4.24
N LEU A 37 -15.40 -4.66 -3.86
CA LEU A 37 -16.45 -5.68 -4.01
C LEU A 37 -17.71 -5.31 -3.22
N PHE A 38 -17.57 -4.79 -2.00
CA PHE A 38 -18.70 -4.29 -1.21
C PHE A 38 -19.45 -3.17 -1.93
N ALA A 39 -18.74 -2.19 -2.48
CA ALA A 39 -19.36 -1.12 -3.24
C ALA A 39 -20.03 -1.59 -4.54
N ARG A 40 -19.58 -2.70 -5.12
CA ARG A 40 -20.17 -3.27 -6.33
C ARG A 40 -21.41 -4.11 -6.04
N HIS A 41 -21.35 -4.97 -5.02
CA HIS A 41 -22.37 -6.00 -4.79
C HIS A 41 -23.36 -5.63 -3.68
N MET A 42 -22.99 -4.82 -2.68
CA MET A 42 -23.85 -4.59 -1.51
C MET A 42 -24.72 -3.33 -1.59
N LYS A 43 -24.63 -2.56 -2.68
CA LYS A 43 -25.44 -1.34 -2.88
C LYS A 43 -26.95 -1.59 -2.83
N GLY A 44 -27.42 -2.73 -3.36
CA GLY A 44 -28.84 -3.07 -3.45
C GLY A 44 -29.38 -3.94 -2.32
N HIS A 45 -28.52 -4.54 -1.50
CA HIS A 45 -28.94 -5.54 -0.51
C HIS A 45 -29.49 -4.93 0.79
N PHE A 46 -29.10 -3.69 1.12
CA PHE A 46 -29.52 -3.02 2.35
C PHE A 46 -30.12 -1.63 2.07
N PRO A 47 -31.26 -1.55 1.35
CA PRO A 47 -31.84 -0.27 0.94
C PRO A 47 -32.35 0.57 2.12
N ASN A 48 -32.83 -0.07 3.18
CA ASN A 48 -33.41 0.59 4.36
C ASN A 48 -32.42 0.71 5.54
N SER A 49 -31.24 0.10 5.44
CA SER A 49 -30.25 0.12 6.51
C SER A 49 -29.28 1.28 6.29
N ALA A 50 -29.65 2.43 6.83
CA ALA A 50 -28.76 3.58 6.97
C ALA A 50 -28.31 3.70 8.44
N LEU A 51 -27.00 3.79 8.65
CA LEU A 51 -26.43 4.13 9.95
C LEU A 51 -25.92 5.57 9.86
N CYS A 52 -26.36 6.43 10.78
CA CYS A 52 -26.00 7.86 10.78
C CYS A 52 -26.25 8.56 9.42
N GLY A 53 -27.37 8.25 8.76
CA GLY A 53 -27.75 8.86 7.46
C GLY A 53 -26.96 8.36 6.25
N LEU A 54 -25.99 7.46 6.43
CA LEU A 54 -25.19 6.87 5.35
C LEU A 54 -25.57 5.40 5.16
N LYS A 55 -25.69 4.97 3.91
CA LYS A 55 -26.00 3.58 3.55
C LYS A 55 -24.92 2.65 4.09
N LEU A 56 -25.32 1.50 4.65
CA LEU A 56 -24.40 0.55 5.28
C LEU A 56 -23.25 0.12 4.35
N TRP A 57 -23.51 -0.11 3.06
CA TRP A 57 -22.47 -0.47 2.10
C TRP A 57 -21.37 0.59 2.00
N PHE A 58 -21.72 1.87 2.16
CA PHE A 58 -20.78 2.98 2.06
C PHE A 58 -19.88 3.05 3.29
N HIS A 59 -20.42 2.76 4.48
CA HIS A 59 -19.60 2.61 5.69
C HIS A 59 -18.59 1.48 5.54
N PHE A 60 -19.00 0.29 5.10
CA PHE A 60 -18.08 -0.82 4.88
C PHE A 60 -17.02 -0.50 3.82
N HIS A 61 -17.44 0.05 2.67
CA HIS A 61 -16.53 0.48 1.63
C HIS A 61 -15.50 1.49 2.18
N ARG A 62 -15.96 2.55 2.86
CA ARG A 62 -15.08 3.59 3.40
C ARG A 62 -14.12 3.03 4.45
N THR A 63 -14.61 2.27 5.42
CA THR A 63 -13.79 1.72 6.50
C THR A 63 -12.73 0.76 5.96
N LEU A 64 -13.10 -0.15 5.06
CA LEU A 64 -12.14 -1.08 4.43
C LEU A 64 -11.07 -0.33 3.62
N ASN A 65 -11.46 0.68 2.84
CA ASN A 65 -10.50 1.48 2.08
C ASN A 65 -9.60 2.34 2.97
N ILE A 66 -10.09 2.91 4.08
CA ILE A 66 -9.26 3.66 5.04
C ILE A 66 -8.23 2.73 5.68
N ILE A 67 -8.64 1.54 6.13
CA ILE A 67 -7.71 0.54 6.71
C ILE A 67 -6.67 0.13 5.68
N GLY A 68 -7.10 -0.17 4.45
CA GLY A 68 -6.20 -0.51 3.34
C GLY A 68 -5.21 0.60 3.04
N ILE A 69 -5.66 1.84 2.92
CA ILE A 69 -4.79 3.01 2.67
C ILE A 69 -3.79 3.19 3.81
N ALA A 70 -4.23 3.14 5.07
CA ALA A 70 -3.34 3.22 6.23
C ALA A 70 -2.26 2.12 6.19
N GLY A 71 -2.65 0.89 5.84
CA GLY A 71 -1.73 -0.22 5.66
C GLY A 71 -0.73 -0.01 4.51
N THR A 72 -1.17 0.56 3.37
CA THR A 72 -0.24 0.91 2.27
C THR A 72 0.74 2.01 2.66
N ILE A 73 0.31 3.03 3.42
CA ILE A 73 1.20 4.09 3.93
C ILE A 73 2.23 3.48 4.86
N ALA A 74 1.80 2.66 5.83
CA ALA A 74 2.69 1.98 6.76
C ALA A 74 3.70 1.07 6.04
N GLY A 75 3.23 0.23 5.11
CA GLY A 75 4.10 -0.63 4.30
C GLY A 75 5.11 0.19 3.48
N PHE A 76 4.67 1.31 2.89
CA PHE A 76 5.54 2.18 2.10
C PHE A 76 6.65 2.78 2.96
N VAL A 77 6.30 3.32 4.14
CA VAL A 77 7.27 3.86 5.11
C VAL A 77 8.25 2.78 5.56
N VAL A 78 7.79 1.56 5.85
CA VAL A 78 8.67 0.45 6.27
C VAL A 78 9.70 0.12 5.18
N VAL A 79 9.33 0.10 3.89
CA VAL A 79 10.31 -0.09 2.80
C VAL A 79 11.37 1.01 2.81
N PHE A 80 10.96 2.27 2.97
CA PHE A 80 11.89 3.39 3.00
C PHE A 80 12.84 3.29 4.19
N VAL A 81 12.34 2.96 5.38
CA VAL A 81 13.18 2.75 6.57
C VAL A 81 14.16 1.60 6.36
N ALA A 82 13.70 0.46 5.82
CA ALA A 82 14.55 -0.69 5.49
C ALA A 82 15.63 -0.35 4.45
N LYS A 83 15.42 0.73 3.69
CA LYS A 83 16.31 1.23 2.64
C LYS A 83 17.09 2.47 3.01
N ASP A 84 17.20 2.79 4.29
CA ASP A 84 17.90 3.98 4.78
C ASP A 84 17.42 5.26 4.06
N TRP A 85 16.10 5.33 3.80
CA TRP A 85 15.43 6.41 3.08
C TRP A 85 15.92 6.64 1.64
N ARG A 86 16.58 5.65 1.03
CA ARG A 86 17.09 5.74 -0.34
C ARG A 86 16.06 5.27 -1.34
N TRP A 87 15.87 6.07 -2.39
CA TRP A 87 15.08 5.68 -3.55
C TRP A 87 15.79 4.56 -4.33
N VAL A 88 15.07 3.44 -4.53
CA VAL A 88 15.53 2.24 -5.24
C VAL A 88 14.92 2.08 -6.64
N GLY A 89 14.02 2.99 -7.04
CA GLY A 89 13.42 3.02 -8.38
C GLY A 89 14.30 3.71 -9.43
N PRO A 90 13.73 4.02 -10.61
CA PRO A 90 14.46 4.60 -11.72
C PRO A 90 15.05 5.97 -11.38
N LYS A 91 16.23 6.27 -11.92
CA LYS A 91 16.94 7.55 -11.76
C LYS A 91 17.39 8.11 -13.10
N ALA A 92 17.37 9.43 -13.24
CA ALA A 92 17.72 10.11 -14.49
C ALA A 92 19.18 9.88 -14.94
N TYR A 93 20.09 9.67 -13.99
CA TYR A 93 21.52 9.47 -14.22
C TYR A 93 21.97 8.01 -14.11
N GLN A 94 21.04 7.06 -14.18
CA GLN A 94 21.31 5.62 -14.09
C GLN A 94 21.10 4.94 -15.45
N SER A 95 21.86 3.87 -15.74
CA SER A 95 21.75 3.14 -17.00
C SER A 95 20.35 2.56 -17.23
N SER A 96 19.95 2.42 -18.49
CA SER A 96 18.66 1.84 -18.88
C SER A 96 18.48 0.42 -18.33
N GLU A 97 19.55 -0.37 -18.29
CA GLU A 97 19.53 -1.72 -17.74
C GLU A 97 19.12 -1.73 -16.26
N LEU A 98 19.74 -0.87 -15.44
CA LEU A 98 19.42 -0.77 -14.01
C LEU A 98 18.02 -0.18 -13.78
N ASN A 99 17.59 0.79 -14.60
CA ASN A 99 16.24 1.36 -14.52
C ASN A 99 15.15 0.32 -14.85
N ASN A 100 15.44 -0.62 -15.75
CA ASN A 100 14.51 -1.66 -16.20
C ASN A 100 14.52 -2.92 -15.33
N GLN A 101 15.34 -2.99 -14.27
CA GLN A 101 15.26 -4.09 -13.32
C GLN A 101 13.90 -4.13 -12.64
N TRP A 102 13.38 -5.34 -12.41
CA TRP A 102 12.05 -5.54 -11.80
C TRP A 102 11.84 -4.79 -10.49
N GLY A 103 12.87 -4.74 -9.62
CA GLY A 103 12.78 -3.99 -8.37
C GLY A 103 12.63 -2.49 -8.58
N SER A 104 13.30 -1.94 -9.60
CA SER A 104 13.21 -0.53 -9.98
C SER A 104 11.83 -0.21 -10.56
N VAL A 105 11.37 -1.01 -11.53
CA VAL A 105 10.03 -0.85 -12.13
C VAL A 105 8.92 -1.02 -11.08
N HIS A 106 9.02 -2.03 -10.21
CA HIS A 106 8.08 -2.25 -9.11
C HIS A 106 7.99 -1.05 -8.17
N ALA A 107 9.13 -0.45 -7.79
CA ALA A 107 9.15 0.72 -6.92
C ALA A 107 8.43 1.92 -7.55
N MET A 108 8.63 2.16 -8.85
CA MET A 108 7.94 3.23 -9.58
C MET A 108 6.44 2.99 -9.70
N LEU A 109 6.02 1.80 -10.13
CA LEU A 109 4.60 1.44 -10.25
C LEU A 109 3.91 1.49 -8.88
N GLY A 110 4.58 0.99 -7.84
CA GLY A 110 4.08 1.02 -6.47
C GLY A 110 3.88 2.44 -5.94
N LEU A 111 4.83 3.35 -6.19
CA LEU A 111 4.69 4.77 -5.82
C LEU A 111 3.49 5.41 -6.53
N ILE A 112 3.37 5.24 -7.85
CA ILE A 112 2.25 5.79 -8.62
C ILE A 112 0.91 5.25 -8.10
N ALA A 113 0.83 3.93 -7.90
CA ALA A 113 -0.37 3.29 -7.36
C ALA A 113 -0.73 3.83 -5.97
N CYS A 114 0.25 4.01 -5.08
CA CYS A 114 0.06 4.59 -3.76
C CYS A 114 -0.47 6.03 -3.86
N VAL A 115 0.16 6.90 -4.64
CA VAL A 115 -0.30 8.29 -4.82
C VAL A 115 -1.75 8.35 -5.31
N VAL A 116 -2.09 7.55 -6.32
CA VAL A 116 -3.46 7.50 -6.84
C VAL A 116 -4.45 6.99 -5.80
N ALA A 117 -4.08 5.95 -5.03
CA ALA A 117 -4.93 5.39 -3.97
C ALA A 117 -5.12 6.39 -2.81
N TRP A 118 -4.08 7.08 -2.38
CA TRP A 118 -4.12 8.05 -1.28
C TRP A 118 -4.87 9.33 -1.66
N ALA A 119 -4.99 9.63 -2.95
CA ALA A 119 -5.83 10.71 -3.43
C ALA A 119 -7.34 10.35 -3.46
N GLN A 120 -7.71 9.05 -3.46
CA GLN A 120 -9.12 8.63 -3.56
C GLN A 120 -10.01 9.18 -2.44
N PRO A 121 -9.59 9.21 -1.15
CA PRO A 121 -10.40 9.79 -0.07
C PRO A 121 -10.65 11.29 -0.24
N LEU A 122 -9.73 12.04 -0.86
CA LEU A 122 -9.92 13.47 -1.11
C LEU A 122 -11.09 13.70 -2.08
N ASN A 123 -11.15 12.90 -3.15
CA ASN A 123 -12.26 12.96 -4.10
C ASN A 123 -13.62 12.61 -3.45
N ALA A 124 -13.62 11.84 -2.36
CA ALA A 124 -14.84 11.52 -1.61
C ALA A 124 -15.28 12.65 -0.66
N VAL A 125 -14.38 13.57 -0.27
CA VAL A 125 -14.74 14.76 0.54
C VAL A 125 -15.32 15.86 -0.33
N PHE A 126 -14.86 15.98 -1.58
CA PHE A 126 -15.31 17.01 -2.52
C PHE A 126 -16.51 16.60 -3.41
N ARG A 127 -17.13 15.44 -3.15
CA ARG A 127 -18.29 14.92 -3.88
C ARG A 127 -19.49 14.74 -2.97
#